data_AF-A0A1F8NVL4-F1
#
_entry.id   AF-A0A1F8NVL4-F1
#
_cell.length_a   1.000
_cell.length_b   1.000
_cell.length_c   1.000
_cell.angle_alpha   90.00
_cell.angle_beta   90.00
_cell.angle_gamma   90.00
#
_symmetry.space_group_name_H-M   'P 1'
#
loop_
_entity.id
_entity.type
_entity.pdbx_description
1 polymer ?
#
loop_
_entity_poly.entity_id
_entity_poly.type
_entity_poly.pdbx_seq_one_letter_code
_entity_poly.pdbx_strand_id
1 'polypeptide(L)'
;MNTYQEIQTASEQAGIWQAVRVGALHYLETGVLPWLESRTEIEGNAFRWPLSKVEETTLASRWKPHFPMFEELIDIAIAEERLDDVVHWYRQRNLGREWWNRASSSDDKIAEAVVEAHPDVAIEIWKGIAEFQITKTQTEAYEVAARYLRKIYRVLQRLRHEEEWCSYLAEIRTANHRKIRLIEILDSLIGRSIVDG
;
A
#
# COMPACT_ATOMS: atom_id res chain seq x y z
N MET A 1 1.98 14.53 2.62
CA MET A 1 0.52 14.72 2.76
C MET A 1 0.05 16.18 2.72
N ASN A 2 0.76 17.13 3.37
CA ASN A 2 0.23 18.50 3.58
C ASN A 2 -0.20 19.22 2.29
N THR A 3 0.58 19.17 1.22
CA THR A 3 0.27 19.94 -0.01
C THR A 3 -1.01 19.48 -0.71
N TYR A 4 -1.32 18.18 -0.70
CA TYR A 4 -2.55 17.68 -1.32
C TYR A 4 -3.79 18.12 -0.54
N GLN A 5 -3.73 18.02 0.79
CA GLN A 5 -4.82 18.44 1.69
C GLN A 5 -5.06 19.95 1.64
N GLU A 6 -4.00 20.75 1.51
CA GLU A 6 -4.09 22.20 1.31
C GLU A 6 -4.80 22.55 -0.01
N ILE A 7 -4.40 21.91 -1.12
CA ILE A 7 -5.04 22.11 -2.43
C ILE A 7 -6.49 21.65 -2.39
N GLN A 8 -6.78 20.52 -1.75
CA GLN A 8 -8.13 20.01 -1.55
C GLN A 8 -9.00 21.05 -0.82
N THR A 9 -8.57 21.49 0.35
CA THR A 9 -9.32 22.45 1.18
C THR A 9 -9.61 23.74 0.42
N ALA A 10 -8.60 24.31 -0.25
CA ALA A 10 -8.75 25.55 -1.01
C ALA A 10 -9.70 25.38 -2.22
N SER A 11 -9.63 24.24 -2.91
CA SER A 11 -10.45 23.96 -4.09
C SER A 11 -11.89 23.60 -3.74
N GLU A 12 -12.12 22.98 -2.59
CA GLU A 12 -13.44 22.72 -2.02
C GLU A 12 -14.13 24.04 -1.67
N GLN A 13 -13.43 24.97 -1.00
CA GLN A 13 -13.94 26.32 -0.72
C GLN A 13 -14.32 27.07 -2.01
N ALA A 14 -13.60 26.85 -3.10
CA ALA A 14 -13.88 27.44 -4.39
C ALA A 14 -14.90 26.65 -5.24
N GLY A 15 -15.40 25.50 -4.78
CA GLY A 15 -16.37 24.67 -5.50
C GLY A 15 -15.82 23.99 -6.77
N ILE A 16 -14.50 23.94 -6.94
CA ILE A 16 -13.81 23.41 -8.15
C ILE A 16 -13.04 22.11 -7.89
N TRP A 17 -13.18 21.53 -6.69
CA TRP A 17 -12.39 20.39 -6.24
C TRP A 17 -12.37 19.22 -7.22
N GLN A 18 -13.52 18.80 -7.76
CA GLN A 18 -13.58 17.65 -8.66
C GLN A 18 -12.70 17.83 -9.91
N ALA A 19 -12.69 19.04 -10.48
CA ALA A 19 -11.84 19.34 -11.63
C ALA A 19 -10.35 19.46 -11.24
N VAL A 20 -10.03 19.99 -10.07
CA VAL A 20 -8.64 20.02 -9.60
C VAL A 20 -8.13 18.60 -9.32
N ARG A 21 -8.96 17.77 -8.68
CA ARG A 21 -8.66 16.38 -8.31
C ARG A 21 -8.34 15.52 -9.53
N VAL A 22 -9.19 15.56 -10.57
CA VAL A 22 -8.97 14.77 -11.80
C VAL A 22 -7.63 15.16 -12.45
N GLY A 23 -7.34 16.45 -12.59
CA GLY A 23 -6.08 16.90 -13.19
C GLY A 23 -4.85 16.56 -12.34
N ALA A 24 -4.97 16.63 -11.01
CA ALA A 24 -3.91 16.24 -10.10
C ALA A 24 -3.60 14.74 -10.18
N LEU A 25 -4.62 13.88 -10.17
CA LEU A 25 -4.46 12.43 -10.32
C LEU A 25 -3.85 12.07 -11.68
N HIS A 26 -4.34 12.68 -12.76
CA HIS A 26 -3.79 12.48 -14.11
C HIS A 26 -2.29 12.82 -14.20
N TYR A 27 -1.88 13.93 -13.58
CA TYR A 27 -0.47 14.29 -13.51
C TYR A 27 0.35 13.28 -12.69
N LEU A 28 -0.15 12.81 -11.55
CA LEU A 28 0.55 11.81 -10.74
C LEU A 28 0.66 10.46 -11.46
N GLU A 29 -0.29 10.13 -12.31
CA GLU A 29 -0.27 8.91 -13.11
C GLU A 29 0.68 9.01 -14.32
N THR A 30 0.60 10.10 -15.08
CA THR A 30 1.23 10.19 -16.41
C THR A 30 2.43 11.14 -16.49
N GLY A 31 2.53 12.07 -15.54
CA GLY A 31 3.45 13.21 -15.58
C GLY A 31 3.03 14.34 -16.50
N VAL A 32 1.86 14.25 -17.14
CA VAL A 32 1.34 15.29 -18.02
C VAL A 32 0.64 16.36 -17.19
N LEU A 33 1.06 17.61 -17.39
CA LEU A 33 0.51 18.75 -16.66
C LEU A 33 -0.93 19.02 -17.11
N PRO A 34 -1.86 19.26 -16.17
CA PRO A 34 -3.29 19.31 -16.48
C PRO A 34 -3.70 20.53 -17.31
N TRP A 35 -2.89 21.59 -17.34
CA TRP A 35 -3.13 22.76 -18.21
C TRP A 35 -2.57 22.61 -19.63
N LEU A 36 -1.71 21.61 -19.89
CA LEU A 36 -1.21 21.30 -21.23
C LEU A 36 -2.24 20.47 -22.04
N GLU A 37 -3.10 19.72 -21.36
CA GLU A 37 -4.17 18.90 -21.96
C GLU A 37 -5.56 19.53 -21.87
N SER A 38 -5.67 20.87 -21.87
CA SER A 38 -6.99 21.57 -21.88
C SER A 38 -7.92 21.26 -23.08
N ARG A 39 -7.58 20.26 -23.91
CA ARG A 39 -8.28 19.82 -25.11
C ARG A 39 -8.38 18.31 -25.32
N THR A 40 -7.87 17.45 -24.43
CA THR A 40 -7.92 16.00 -24.67
C THR A 40 -9.15 15.41 -23.99
N GLU A 41 -10.05 14.83 -24.79
CA GLU A 41 -11.20 14.05 -24.31
C GLU A 41 -10.68 12.79 -23.60
N ILE A 42 -10.55 12.84 -22.28
CA ILE A 42 -10.35 11.64 -21.47
C ILE A 42 -11.72 10.97 -21.37
N GLU A 43 -11.91 9.90 -22.15
CA GLU A 43 -13.02 8.93 -22.06
C GLU A 43 -14.39 9.54 -21.69
N GLY A 44 -14.89 10.46 -22.54
CA GLY A 44 -16.27 10.95 -22.45
C GLY A 44 -16.56 12.02 -21.39
N ASN A 45 -15.55 12.52 -20.66
CA ASN A 45 -15.71 13.67 -19.75
C ASN A 45 -14.78 14.81 -20.17
N ALA A 46 -15.33 15.90 -20.69
CA ALA A 46 -14.55 17.06 -21.12
C ALA A 46 -13.90 17.74 -19.90
N PHE A 47 -12.65 17.36 -19.64
CA PHE A 47 -11.86 17.92 -18.56
C PHE A 47 -11.36 19.32 -18.90
N ARG A 48 -11.81 20.35 -18.17
CA ARG A 48 -11.24 21.70 -18.24
C ARG A 48 -10.58 22.03 -16.91
N TRP A 49 -9.25 22.13 -16.91
CA TRP A 49 -8.48 22.60 -15.77
C TRP A 49 -8.99 23.98 -15.31
N PRO A 50 -9.43 24.14 -14.05
CA PRO A 50 -10.14 25.34 -13.60
C PRO A 50 -9.20 26.46 -13.12
N LEU A 51 -7.94 26.14 -12.84
CA LEU A 51 -6.97 27.11 -12.34
C LEU A 51 -6.24 27.78 -13.50
N SER A 52 -5.91 29.07 -13.33
CA SER A 52 -5.08 29.80 -14.29
C SER A 52 -3.78 29.05 -14.56
N LYS A 53 -3.31 29.11 -15.81
CA LYS A 53 -1.97 28.63 -16.15
C LYS A 53 -0.98 29.35 -15.24
N VAL A 54 -0.23 28.59 -14.45
CA VAL A 54 0.89 29.16 -13.70
C VAL A 54 1.95 29.49 -14.75
N GLU A 55 2.11 30.79 -15.04
CA GLU A 55 3.17 31.28 -15.91
C GLU A 55 4.51 31.03 -15.21
N GLU A 56 5.27 30.09 -15.75
CA GLU A 56 6.64 29.77 -15.38
C GLU A 56 6.90 29.54 -13.88
N THR A 57 6.95 28.27 -13.51
CA THR A 57 7.93 27.86 -12.52
C THR A 57 8.76 26.75 -13.12
N THR A 58 9.80 27.15 -13.85
CA THR A 58 10.98 26.30 -14.04
C THR A 58 11.66 26.15 -12.67
N LEU A 59 11.00 25.44 -11.76
CA LEU A 59 11.74 24.71 -10.74
C LEU A 59 12.47 23.63 -11.53
N ALA A 60 13.68 23.97 -11.98
CA ALA A 60 14.64 23.02 -12.51
C ALA A 60 15.00 22.07 -11.37
N SER A 61 14.07 21.18 -11.04
CA SER A 61 14.27 20.10 -10.12
C SER A 61 15.32 19.20 -10.76
N ARG A 62 16.47 19.07 -10.10
CA ARG A 62 17.48 18.08 -10.46
C ARG A 62 16.91 16.66 -10.41
N TRP A 63 15.81 16.48 -9.70
CA TRP A 63 15.05 15.24 -9.61
C TRP A 63 13.98 15.21 -10.68
N LYS A 64 14.13 14.29 -11.65
CA LYS A 64 13.05 13.92 -12.54
C LYS A 64 12.10 12.99 -11.76
N PRO A 65 10.84 13.38 -11.53
CA PRO A 65 9.86 12.46 -10.95
C PRO A 65 9.73 11.22 -11.85
N HIS A 66 9.55 10.06 -11.22
CA HIS A 66 9.21 8.84 -11.93
C HIS A 66 7.69 8.67 -11.86
N PHE A 67 7.07 8.45 -13.00
CA PHE A 67 5.64 8.23 -13.12
C PHE A 67 5.36 6.76 -13.44
N PRO A 68 4.27 6.17 -12.92
CA PRO A 68 3.33 6.75 -11.96
C PRO A 68 3.94 7.02 -10.57
N MET A 69 3.49 8.07 -9.90
CA MET A 69 3.86 8.44 -8.53
C MET A 69 3.05 7.58 -7.53
N PHE A 70 3.41 6.29 -7.45
CA PHE A 70 2.61 5.29 -6.73
C PHE A 70 2.41 5.59 -5.25
N GLU A 71 3.41 6.08 -4.53
CA GLU A 71 3.28 6.36 -3.10
C GLU A 71 2.24 7.46 -2.85
N GLU A 72 2.27 8.52 -3.66
CA GLU A 72 1.31 9.63 -3.59
C GLU A 72 -0.09 9.19 -4.01
N LEU A 73 -0.22 8.41 -5.09
CA LEU A 73 -1.50 7.87 -5.54
C LEU A 73 -2.17 6.98 -4.47
N ILE A 74 -1.37 6.12 -3.83
CA ILE A 74 -1.83 5.25 -2.72
C ILE A 74 -2.21 6.09 -1.50
N ASP A 75 -1.38 7.04 -1.10
CA ASP A 75 -1.64 7.91 0.05
C ASP A 75 -2.93 8.72 -0.14
N ILE A 76 -3.15 9.27 -1.35
CA ILE A 76 -4.39 9.96 -1.70
C ILE A 76 -5.57 9.00 -1.67
N ALA A 77 -5.45 7.80 -2.24
CA ALA A 77 -6.53 6.82 -2.24
C ALA A 77 -6.91 6.37 -0.82
N ILE A 78 -5.93 6.20 0.09
CA ILE A 78 -6.17 5.94 1.51
C ILE A 78 -6.92 7.12 2.15
N ALA A 79 -6.45 8.36 1.93
CA ALA A 79 -7.06 9.55 2.52
C ALA A 79 -8.49 9.81 2.04
N GLU A 80 -8.81 9.40 0.81
CA GLU A 80 -10.14 9.50 0.21
C GLU A 80 -11.00 8.23 0.41
N GLU A 81 -10.53 7.26 1.20
CA GLU A 81 -11.20 5.99 1.47
C GLU A 81 -11.56 5.18 0.20
N ARG A 82 -10.80 5.36 -0.88
CA ARG A 82 -10.95 4.63 -2.15
C ARG A 82 -10.17 3.34 -2.12
N LEU A 83 -10.67 2.35 -1.37
CA LEU A 83 -9.96 1.11 -1.06
C LEU A 83 -9.61 0.27 -2.30
N ASP A 84 -10.49 0.22 -3.30
CA ASP A 84 -10.20 -0.46 -4.57
C ASP A 84 -9.00 0.17 -5.30
N ASP A 85 -8.91 1.50 -5.28
CA ASP A 85 -7.80 2.23 -5.91
C ASP A 85 -6.48 2.03 -5.15
N VAL A 86 -6.54 1.90 -3.82
CA VAL A 86 -5.37 1.50 -3.01
C VAL A 86 -4.83 0.16 -3.48
N VAL A 87 -5.72 -0.84 -3.65
CA VAL A 87 -5.35 -2.18 -4.12
C VAL A 87 -4.81 -2.13 -5.56
N HIS A 88 -5.47 -1.38 -6.44
CA HIS A 88 -5.05 -1.21 -7.83
C HIS A 88 -3.61 -0.67 -7.93
N TRP A 89 -3.34 0.48 -7.29
CA TRP A 89 -2.02 1.11 -7.34
C TRP A 89 -0.95 0.28 -6.63
N TYR A 90 -1.29 -0.39 -5.52
CA TYR A 90 -0.36 -1.31 -4.86
C TYR A 90 0.05 -2.46 -5.77
N ARG A 91 -0.91 -3.09 -6.46
CA ARG A 91 -0.61 -4.17 -7.41
C ARG A 91 0.22 -3.65 -8.58
N GLN A 92 -0.16 -2.53 -9.18
CA GLN A 92 0.56 -1.92 -10.30
C GLN A 92 2.02 -1.59 -9.95
N ARG A 93 2.27 -1.04 -8.75
CA ARG A 93 3.60 -0.75 -8.21
C ARG A 93 4.49 -2.01 -8.13
N ASN A 94 3.87 -3.14 -7.82
CA ASN A 94 4.55 -4.42 -7.59
C ASN A 94 4.51 -5.37 -8.81
N LEU A 95 3.89 -4.99 -9.93
CA LEU A 95 3.89 -5.80 -11.14
C LEU A 95 5.32 -6.08 -11.61
N GLY A 96 5.60 -7.36 -11.89
CA GLY A 96 6.91 -7.82 -12.34
C GLY A 96 8.01 -7.74 -11.26
N ARG A 97 7.66 -7.46 -10.01
CA ARG A 97 8.59 -7.48 -8.88
C ARG A 97 8.38 -8.72 -8.05
N GLU A 98 9.49 -9.35 -7.67
CA GLU A 98 9.47 -10.43 -6.69
C GLU A 98 9.27 -9.84 -5.28
N TRP A 99 8.22 -10.29 -4.59
CA TRP A 99 7.81 -9.75 -3.29
C TRP A 99 8.89 -9.89 -2.20
N TRP A 100 9.79 -10.87 -2.32
CA TRP A 100 10.92 -11.07 -1.39
C TRP A 100 12.04 -10.03 -1.53
N ASN A 101 12.02 -9.17 -2.56
CA ASN A 101 13.12 -8.23 -2.83
C ASN A 101 12.88 -6.79 -2.33
N ARG A 102 11.70 -6.46 -1.77
CA ARG A 102 11.49 -5.20 -1.01
C ARG A 102 10.10 -5.13 -0.37
N ALA A 103 10.01 -5.43 0.92
CA ALA A 103 8.94 -4.86 1.74
C ALA A 103 9.18 -3.36 1.91
N SER A 104 8.25 -2.53 1.45
CA SER A 104 8.27 -1.09 1.67
C SER A 104 7.97 -0.75 3.12
N SER A 105 8.45 0.40 3.60
CA SER A 105 7.98 0.96 4.87
C SER A 105 6.49 1.32 4.84
N SER A 106 5.92 1.55 3.66
CA SER A 106 4.49 1.88 3.46
C SER A 106 3.57 0.66 3.38
N ASP A 107 4.10 -0.56 3.18
CA ASP A 107 3.26 -1.74 2.91
C ASP A 107 2.37 -2.10 4.10
N ASP A 108 2.84 -1.94 5.35
CA ASP A 108 1.99 -2.18 6.53
C ASP A 108 0.82 -1.20 6.62
N LYS A 109 1.05 0.08 6.28
CA LYS A 109 0.00 1.11 6.26
C LYS A 109 -1.07 0.76 5.22
N ILE A 110 -0.66 0.25 4.06
CA ILE A 110 -1.56 -0.18 2.99
C ILE A 110 -2.41 -1.35 3.47
N ALA A 111 -1.78 -2.37 4.04
CA ALA A 111 -2.47 -3.55 4.56
C ALA A 111 -3.49 -3.18 5.64
N GLU A 112 -3.13 -2.33 6.60
CA GLU A 112 -4.04 -1.81 7.63
C GLU A 112 -5.21 -1.02 7.03
N ALA A 113 -4.98 -0.23 5.98
CA ALA A 113 -6.04 0.54 5.34
C ALA A 113 -7.07 -0.35 4.62
N VAL A 114 -6.64 -1.46 4.02
CA VAL A 114 -7.52 -2.32 3.20
C VAL A 114 -8.04 -3.56 3.93
N VAL A 115 -7.57 -3.88 5.13
CA VAL A 115 -7.87 -5.18 5.80
C VAL A 115 -9.36 -5.46 5.99
N GLU A 116 -10.20 -4.44 6.18
CA GLU A 116 -11.64 -4.63 6.35
C GLU A 116 -12.36 -4.93 5.03
N ALA A 117 -11.97 -4.27 3.94
CA ALA A 117 -12.64 -4.42 2.63
C ALA A 117 -11.99 -5.48 1.74
N HIS A 118 -10.68 -5.65 1.83
CA HIS A 118 -9.86 -6.57 1.06
C HIS A 118 -8.92 -7.38 1.98
N PRO A 119 -9.46 -8.21 2.88
CA PRO A 119 -8.67 -8.95 3.86
C PRO A 119 -7.62 -9.86 3.19
N ASP A 120 -7.95 -10.47 2.05
CA ASP A 120 -7.03 -11.33 1.31
C ASP A 120 -5.77 -10.57 0.86
N VAL A 121 -5.95 -9.32 0.40
CA VAL A 121 -4.84 -8.44 -0.02
C VAL A 121 -4.00 -8.03 1.19
N ALA A 122 -4.62 -7.67 2.31
CA ALA A 122 -3.88 -7.34 3.53
C ALA A 122 -3.06 -8.53 4.04
N ILE A 123 -3.64 -9.74 4.01
CA ILE A 123 -2.95 -10.98 4.35
C ILE A 123 -1.75 -11.19 3.42
N GLU A 124 -1.93 -11.07 2.11
CA GLU A 124 -0.85 -11.21 1.11
C GLU A 124 0.32 -10.26 1.40
N ILE A 125 0.01 -8.98 1.67
CA ILE A 125 1.02 -7.97 2.01
C ILE A 125 1.79 -8.37 3.28
N TRP A 126 1.08 -8.71 4.36
CA TRP A 126 1.72 -9.10 5.60
C TRP A 126 2.52 -10.41 5.49
N LYS A 127 2.07 -11.38 4.67
CA LYS A 127 2.83 -12.60 4.35
C LYS A 127 4.16 -12.20 3.72
N GLY A 128 4.11 -11.31 2.72
CA GLY A 128 5.30 -10.79 2.05
C GLY A 128 6.28 -10.09 2.99
N ILE A 129 5.78 -9.25 3.91
CA ILE A 129 6.64 -8.58 4.91
C ILE A 129 7.24 -9.60 5.88
N ALA A 130 6.42 -10.53 6.41
CA ALA A 130 6.87 -11.53 7.39
C ALA A 130 7.99 -12.40 6.82
N GLU A 131 7.78 -12.92 5.61
CA GLU A 131 8.74 -13.80 4.95
C GLU A 131 10.01 -13.04 4.53
N PHE A 132 9.90 -11.78 4.07
CA PHE A 132 11.07 -10.94 3.84
C PHE A 132 11.92 -10.77 5.11
N GLN A 133 11.28 -10.57 6.27
CA GLN A 133 12.01 -10.46 7.54
C GLN A 133 12.62 -11.80 7.96
N ILE A 134 11.99 -12.94 7.65
CA ILE A 134 12.56 -14.28 7.89
C ILE A 134 13.82 -14.52 7.03
N THR A 135 13.92 -13.90 5.85
CA THR A 135 15.16 -13.98 5.04
C THR A 135 16.34 -13.28 5.73
N LYS A 136 16.09 -12.19 6.47
CA LYS A 136 17.11 -11.49 7.25
C LYS A 136 17.48 -12.40 8.44
N THR A 137 18.66 -12.99 8.41
CA THR A 137 19.16 -13.97 9.39
C THR A 137 19.53 -13.35 10.74
N GLN A 138 18.69 -12.45 11.26
CA GLN A 138 18.89 -11.71 12.51
C GLN A 138 17.71 -11.98 13.44
N THR A 139 17.98 -12.18 14.73
CA THR A 139 16.96 -12.51 15.73
C THR A 139 15.85 -11.46 15.80
N GLU A 140 16.21 -10.18 15.75
CA GLU A 140 15.24 -9.06 15.77
C GLU A 140 14.28 -9.13 14.57
N ALA A 141 14.77 -9.55 13.39
CA ALA A 141 13.93 -9.68 12.21
C ALA A 141 12.87 -10.78 12.39
N TYR A 142 13.18 -11.87 13.10
CA TYR A 142 12.19 -12.90 13.41
C TYR A 142 11.09 -12.40 14.36
N GLU A 143 11.42 -11.51 15.30
CA GLU A 143 10.41 -10.88 16.16
C GLU A 143 9.49 -9.95 15.37
N VAL A 144 10.05 -9.21 14.41
CA VAL A 144 9.28 -8.37 13.48
C VAL A 144 8.39 -9.26 12.61
N ALA A 145 8.90 -10.35 12.04
CA ALA A 145 8.10 -11.31 11.28
C ALA A 145 6.92 -11.84 12.11
N ALA A 146 7.18 -12.21 13.37
CA ALA A 146 6.15 -12.71 14.28
C ALA A 146 5.03 -11.67 14.56
N ARG A 147 5.33 -10.37 14.52
CA ARG A 147 4.30 -9.33 14.64
C ARG A 147 3.31 -9.39 13.47
N TYR A 148 3.83 -9.52 12.25
CA TYR A 148 3.00 -9.63 11.04
C TYR A 148 2.24 -10.96 10.99
N LEU A 149 2.88 -12.07 11.38
CA LEU A 149 2.22 -13.37 11.51
C LEU A 149 1.02 -13.30 12.48
N ARG A 150 1.12 -12.55 13.58
CA ARG A 150 -0.03 -12.32 14.48
C ARG A 150 -1.16 -11.52 13.82
N LYS A 151 -0.84 -10.54 12.98
CA LYS A 151 -1.87 -9.79 12.22
C LYS A 151 -2.62 -10.72 11.27
N ILE A 152 -1.88 -11.53 10.50
CA ILE A 152 -2.46 -12.55 9.60
C ILE A 152 -3.37 -13.51 10.37
N TYR A 153 -2.88 -14.07 11.49
CA TYR A 153 -3.67 -14.98 12.31
C TYR A 153 -5.01 -14.37 12.75
N ARG A 154 -5.00 -13.12 13.25
CA ARG A 154 -6.22 -12.43 13.70
C ARG A 154 -7.25 -12.28 12.58
N VAL A 155 -6.80 -11.94 11.37
CA VAL A 155 -7.71 -11.80 10.23
C VAL A 155 -8.26 -13.17 9.82
N LEU A 156 -7.40 -14.19 9.68
CA LEU A 156 -7.85 -15.54 9.33
C LEU A 156 -8.80 -16.13 10.37
N GLN A 157 -8.56 -15.88 11.66
CA GLN A 157 -9.46 -16.28 12.75
C GLN A 157 -10.84 -15.61 12.60
N ARG A 158 -10.86 -14.29 12.34
CA ARG A 158 -12.12 -13.55 12.08
C ARG A 158 -12.88 -14.09 10.88
N LEU A 159 -12.17 -14.50 9.82
CA LEU A 159 -12.73 -15.13 8.63
C LEU A 159 -13.07 -16.60 8.82
N ARG A 160 -12.75 -17.21 9.98
CA ARG A 160 -12.90 -18.64 10.28
C ARG A 160 -12.09 -19.55 9.34
N HIS A 161 -10.96 -19.06 8.84
CA HIS A 161 -10.03 -19.77 7.95
C HIS A 161 -8.82 -20.34 8.73
N GLU A 162 -9.10 -21.08 9.80
CA GLU A 162 -8.06 -21.65 10.68
C GLU A 162 -7.19 -22.68 9.95
N GLU A 163 -7.76 -23.41 9.00
CA GLU A 163 -7.03 -24.37 8.17
C GLU A 163 -5.95 -23.69 7.30
N GLU A 164 -6.25 -22.49 6.78
CA GLU A 164 -5.29 -21.71 6.00
C GLU A 164 -4.12 -21.26 6.88
N TRP A 165 -4.41 -20.82 8.11
CA TRP A 165 -3.37 -20.46 9.08
C TRP A 165 -2.46 -21.65 9.41
N CYS A 166 -3.04 -22.82 9.69
CA CYS A 166 -2.27 -24.02 9.99
C CYS A 166 -1.37 -24.44 8.82
N SER A 167 -1.92 -24.40 7.60
CA SER A 167 -1.18 -24.75 6.38
C SER A 167 -0.02 -23.78 6.16
N TYR A 168 -0.28 -22.48 6.25
CA TYR A 168 0.72 -21.44 6.08
C TYR A 168 1.85 -21.53 7.12
N LEU A 169 1.51 -21.76 8.39
CA LEU A 169 2.51 -21.90 9.45
C LEU A 169 3.36 -23.17 9.26
N ALA A 170 2.76 -24.27 8.79
CA ALA A 170 3.48 -25.51 8.49
C ALA A 170 4.48 -25.34 7.34
N GLU A 171 4.12 -24.57 6.31
CA GLU A 171 5.02 -24.22 5.20
C GLU A 171 6.24 -23.43 5.70
N ILE A 172 6.02 -22.37 6.49
CA ILE A 172 7.12 -21.57 7.06
C ILE A 172 8.06 -22.46 7.89
N ARG A 173 7.51 -23.33 8.74
CA ARG A 173 8.31 -24.24 9.59
C ARG A 173 9.15 -25.19 8.76
N THR A 174 8.55 -25.80 7.74
CA THR A 174 9.25 -26.75 6.86
C THR A 174 10.39 -26.08 6.11
N ALA A 175 10.11 -24.91 5.51
CA ALA A 175 11.11 -24.13 4.77
C ALA A 175 12.26 -23.64 5.65
N ASN A 176 12.00 -23.40 6.94
CA ASN A 176 12.95 -22.77 7.86
C ASN A 176 13.37 -23.65 9.04
N HIS A 177 13.23 -24.98 8.95
CA HIS A 177 13.48 -25.92 10.05
C HIS A 177 14.87 -25.80 10.72
N ARG A 178 15.87 -25.28 10.01
CA ARG A 178 17.23 -25.07 10.53
C ARG A 178 17.39 -23.79 11.36
N LYS A 179 16.44 -22.85 11.28
CA LYS A 179 16.46 -21.58 12.02
C LYS A 179 15.80 -21.78 13.39
N ILE A 180 16.52 -22.42 14.32
CA ILE A 180 16.00 -22.83 15.65
C ILE A 180 15.26 -21.69 16.36
N ARG A 181 15.87 -20.49 16.40
CA ARG A 181 15.27 -19.32 17.04
C ARG A 181 13.94 -18.88 16.40
N LEU A 182 13.81 -19.01 15.08
CA LEU A 182 12.55 -18.76 14.40
C LEU A 182 11.52 -19.81 14.80
N ILE A 183 11.89 -21.09 14.84
CA ILE A 183 10.97 -22.17 15.24
C ILE A 183 10.43 -21.95 16.66
N GLU A 184 11.28 -21.58 17.62
CA GLU A 184 10.85 -21.23 18.99
C GLU A 184 9.81 -20.09 18.99
N ILE A 185 10.03 -19.05 18.17
CA ILE A 185 9.10 -17.93 18.04
C ILE A 185 7.78 -18.40 17.43
N LEU A 186 7.82 -19.23 16.38
CA LEU A 186 6.62 -19.79 15.75
C LEU A 186 5.83 -20.69 16.72
N ASP A 187 6.51 -21.49 17.55
CA ASP A 187 5.87 -22.29 18.59
C ASP A 187 5.16 -21.44 19.63
N SER A 188 5.76 -20.31 20.00
CA SER A 188 5.13 -19.37 20.94
C SER A 188 3.86 -18.72 20.36
N LEU A 189 3.73 -18.60 19.04
CA LEU A 189 2.52 -18.09 18.39
C LEU A 189 1.36 -19.07 18.55
N ILE A 190 1.62 -20.38 18.45
CA ILE A 190 0.60 -21.42 18.65
C ILE A 190 0.23 -21.53 20.13
N GLY A 191 1.23 -21.54 21.02
CA GLY A 191 1.03 -21.75 22.46
C GLY A 191 0.30 -20.61 23.18
N ARG A 192 0.48 -19.35 22.73
CA ARG A 192 -0.26 -18.20 23.30
C ARG A 192 -1.65 -18.00 22.70
N SER A 193 -1.87 -18.50 21.49
CA SER A 193 -3.13 -18.30 20.78
C SER A 193 -4.30 -19.14 21.31
N ILE A 194 -4.02 -20.13 22.17
CA ILE A 194 -5.05 -21.03 22.74
C ILE A 194 -5.59 -20.50 24.08
N VAL A 195 -4.93 -19.53 24.73
CA VAL A 195 -5.23 -19.17 26.14
C VAL A 195 -5.92 -17.82 26.32
N ASP A 196 -5.80 -16.87 25.40
CA ASP A 196 -6.44 -15.55 25.56
C ASP A 196 -7.55 -15.36 24.51
N GLY A 197 -8.74 -15.83 24.87
CA GLY A 197 -10.04 -15.48 24.27
C GLY A 197 -10.78 -14.46 25.13
#